data_AF-A0A9E6CD97-F1
#
_entry.id   AF-A0A9E6CD97-F1
#
_cell.length_a   1.000
_cell.length_b   1.000
_cell.length_c   1.000
_cell.angle_alpha   90.00
_cell.angle_beta   90.00
_cell.angle_gamma   90.00
#
_symmetry.space_group_name_H-M   'P 1'
#
loop_
_entity.id
_entity.type
_entity.pdbx_description
1 polymer ?
#
loop_
_entity_poly.entity_id
_entity_poly.type
_entity_poly.pdbx_seq_one_letter_code
_entity_poly.pdbx_strand_id
1 'polypeptide(L)'
;MRHGKSDWGSGSLRDFDRPLNERGKRDVVKIGKEIKNRSLTPDLIISSPAERAKKTAEGVAEFSGYGKDIEWKESFYFGYYKEILETLNNIDDNAGIVMIVGHNPTWSSLTERLSGKYFDMKTANVCILEFEGSWNELSENYCKFITYISPKKL
;
A
#
# COMPACT_ATOMS: atom_id res chain seq x y z
N MET A 1 -1.40 -0.79 -1.62
CA MET A 1 -0.54 -1.97 -1.87
C MET A 1 -0.51 -2.87 -0.65
N ARG A 2 -0.60 -4.20 -0.80
CA ARG A 2 -0.24 -5.10 0.30
C ARG A 2 1.27 -5.31 0.32
N HIS A 3 1.87 -5.40 1.51
CA HIS A 3 3.29 -5.70 1.69
C HIS A 3 3.79 -6.87 0.81
N GLY A 4 5.07 -6.83 0.44
CA GLY A 4 5.74 -7.89 -0.31
C GLY A 4 5.83 -9.20 0.46
N LYS A 5 6.17 -10.29 -0.23
CA LYS A 5 6.23 -11.61 0.40
C LYS A 5 7.29 -11.61 1.52
N SER A 6 6.88 -11.95 2.74
CA SER A 6 7.75 -12.03 3.91
C SER A 6 8.31 -13.43 4.13
N ASP A 7 9.38 -13.48 4.92
CA ASP A 7 9.95 -14.69 5.47
C ASP A 7 9.56 -14.87 6.96
N TRP A 8 9.68 -16.08 7.48
CA TRP A 8 9.71 -16.33 8.92
C TRP A 8 11.14 -16.34 9.48
N GLY A 9 12.16 -16.22 8.62
CA GLY A 9 13.56 -16.25 9.01
C GLY A 9 13.96 -17.59 9.63
N SER A 10 15.01 -17.60 10.45
CA SER A 10 15.52 -18.81 11.13
C SER A 10 14.68 -19.28 12.33
N GLY A 11 13.40 -18.90 12.43
CA GLY A 11 12.45 -19.50 13.38
C GLY A 11 12.27 -18.80 14.74
N SER A 12 12.70 -17.55 14.91
CA SER A 12 12.64 -16.85 16.22
C SER A 12 12.14 -15.41 16.17
N LEU A 13 11.68 -14.92 15.01
CA LEU A 13 11.31 -13.52 14.84
C LEU A 13 9.86 -13.28 15.28
N ARG A 14 9.62 -12.17 15.98
CA ARG A 14 8.26 -11.64 16.22
C ARG A 14 7.63 -11.32 14.88
N ASP A 15 6.30 -11.41 14.76
CA ASP A 15 5.64 -11.15 13.47
C ASP A 15 5.99 -9.76 12.90
N PHE A 16 6.06 -8.75 13.77
CA PHE A 16 6.40 -7.38 13.41
C PHE A 16 7.77 -7.25 12.73
N ASP A 17 8.76 -8.04 13.18
CA ASP A 17 10.15 -7.95 12.73
C ASP A 17 10.43 -8.83 11.49
N ARG A 18 9.40 -9.47 10.93
CA ARG A 18 9.59 -10.39 9.80
C ARG A 18 10.04 -9.63 8.55
N PRO A 19 11.18 -9.98 7.96
CA PRO A 19 11.68 -9.30 6.77
C PRO A 19 10.94 -9.76 5.52
N LEU A 20 11.14 -9.03 4.42
CA LEU A 20 10.86 -9.54 3.08
C LEU A 20 11.77 -10.71 2.73
N ASN A 21 11.24 -11.72 2.07
CA ASN A 21 12.06 -12.76 1.44
C ASN A 21 12.61 -12.29 0.08
N GLU A 22 13.50 -13.08 -0.51
CA GLU A 22 14.14 -12.72 -1.79
C GLU A 22 13.14 -12.47 -2.93
N ARG A 23 12.02 -13.19 -2.94
CA ARG A 23 10.97 -12.94 -3.90
C ARG A 23 10.27 -11.61 -3.62
N GLY A 24 9.94 -11.32 -2.37
CA GLY A 24 9.31 -10.07 -1.95
C GLY A 24 10.14 -8.86 -2.34
N LYS A 25 11.45 -8.92 -2.13
CA LYS A 25 12.40 -7.86 -2.55
C LYS A 25 12.34 -7.63 -4.07
N ARG A 26 12.41 -8.70 -4.88
CA ARG A 26 12.30 -8.59 -6.35
C ARG A 26 10.94 -8.03 -6.80
N ASP A 27 9.86 -8.48 -6.18
CA ASP A 27 8.50 -8.05 -6.51
C ASP A 27 8.32 -6.54 -6.22
N VAL A 28 8.90 -6.02 -5.12
CA VAL A 28 8.88 -4.59 -4.78
C VAL A 28 9.59 -3.74 -5.84
N VAL A 29 10.76 -4.18 -6.33
CA VAL A 29 11.49 -3.48 -7.40
C VAL A 29 10.65 -3.38 -8.66
N LYS A 30 10.01 -4.48 -9.08
CA LYS A 30 9.13 -4.49 -10.25
C LYS A 30 7.99 -3.49 -10.12
N ILE A 31 7.34 -3.46 -8.97
CA ILE A 31 6.20 -2.57 -8.70
C ILE A 31 6.65 -1.10 -8.70
N GLY A 32 7.75 -0.76 -8.03
CA GLY A 32 8.25 0.62 -8.02
C GLY A 32 8.58 1.13 -9.43
N LYS A 33 9.26 0.31 -10.25
CA LYS A 33 9.54 0.66 -11.65
C LYS A 33 8.27 0.81 -12.48
N GLU A 34 7.30 -0.07 -12.28
CA GLU A 34 6.01 0.02 -12.99
C GLU A 34 5.23 1.28 -12.63
N ILE A 35 5.24 1.67 -11.37
CA ILE A 35 4.64 2.94 -10.90
C ILE A 35 5.30 4.12 -11.61
N LYS A 36 6.64 4.15 -11.67
CA LYS A 36 7.38 5.20 -12.40
C LYS A 36 7.03 5.23 -13.88
N ASN A 37 7.04 4.07 -14.54
CA ASN A 37 6.77 3.95 -15.97
C ASN A 37 5.36 4.40 -16.36
N ARG A 38 4.40 4.30 -15.42
CA ARG A 38 3.02 4.76 -15.60
C ARG A 38 2.82 6.23 -15.23
N SER A 39 3.86 6.95 -14.82
CA SER A 39 3.76 8.32 -14.28
C SER A 39 2.82 8.41 -13.07
N LEU A 40 2.86 7.39 -12.21
CA LEU A 40 2.03 7.29 -10.99
C LEU A 40 2.85 7.44 -9.71
N THR A 41 4.02 8.10 -9.78
CA THR A 41 4.84 8.36 -8.59
C THR A 41 3.99 9.08 -7.52
N PRO A 42 3.88 8.54 -6.30
CA PRO A 42 3.00 9.12 -5.28
C PRO A 42 3.46 10.51 -4.83
N ASP A 43 2.52 11.33 -4.39
CA ASP A 43 2.79 12.57 -3.66
C ASP A 43 3.03 12.31 -2.18
N LEU A 44 2.44 11.23 -1.66
CA LEU A 44 2.51 10.78 -0.28
C LEU A 44 2.56 9.25 -0.20
N ILE A 45 3.43 8.71 0.65
CA ILE A 45 3.45 7.30 1.01
C ILE A 45 3.19 7.15 2.51
N ILE A 46 2.18 6.36 2.87
CA ILE A 46 1.85 6.00 4.26
C ILE A 46 1.97 4.49 4.43
N SER A 47 2.63 4.01 5.48
CA SER A 47 2.86 2.59 5.66
C SER A 47 2.79 2.13 7.11
N SER A 48 2.44 0.84 7.27
CA SER A 48 2.67 0.12 8.51
C SER A 48 4.18 0.07 8.85
N PRO A 49 4.56 0.31 10.11
CA PRO A 49 5.95 0.25 10.52
C PRO A 49 6.52 -1.17 10.64
N ALA A 50 5.70 -2.23 10.47
CA ALA A 50 6.18 -3.62 10.49
C ALA A 50 7.21 -3.84 9.37
N GLU A 51 8.27 -4.59 9.66
CA GLU A 51 9.50 -4.63 8.84
C GLU A 51 9.22 -4.99 7.38
N ARG A 52 8.36 -5.98 7.10
CA ARG A 52 7.95 -6.32 5.74
C ARG A 52 7.22 -5.20 4.99
N ALA A 53 6.38 -4.41 5.68
CA ALA A 53 5.65 -3.30 5.08
C ALA A 53 6.57 -2.09 4.89
N LYS A 54 7.40 -1.81 5.90
CA LYS A 54 8.47 -0.82 5.84
C LYS A 54 9.40 -1.02 4.65
N LYS A 55 9.99 -2.22 4.51
CA LYS A 55 10.85 -2.55 3.36
C LYS A 55 10.13 -2.56 2.02
N THR A 56 8.82 -2.80 2.02
CA THR A 56 8.00 -2.66 0.81
C THR A 56 7.87 -1.19 0.42
N ALA A 57 7.50 -0.32 1.37
CA ALA A 57 7.32 1.10 1.12
C ALA A 57 8.64 1.79 0.73
N GLU A 58 9.74 1.51 1.45
CA GLU A 58 11.08 2.00 1.13
C GLU A 58 11.51 1.61 -0.29
N GLY A 59 11.36 0.33 -0.66
CA GLY A 59 11.74 -0.11 -2.00
C GLY A 59 10.85 0.47 -3.10
N VAL A 60 9.54 0.57 -2.88
CA VAL A 60 8.66 1.23 -3.87
C VAL A 60 9.03 2.71 -3.99
N ALA A 61 9.31 3.41 -2.90
CA ALA A 61 9.73 4.80 -2.91
C ALA A 61 10.97 4.99 -3.79
N GLU A 62 12.02 4.21 -3.53
CA GLU A 62 13.27 4.23 -4.28
C GLU A 62 13.05 4.02 -5.79
N PHE A 63 12.35 2.94 -6.16
CA PHE A 63 12.21 2.57 -7.58
C PHE A 63 11.13 3.36 -8.34
N SER A 64 10.19 4.00 -7.63
CA SER A 64 9.21 4.92 -8.22
C SER A 64 9.76 6.35 -8.41
N GLY A 65 10.89 6.67 -7.78
CA GLY A 65 11.44 8.03 -7.75
C GLY A 65 10.78 8.95 -6.73
N TYR A 66 10.09 8.39 -5.73
CA TYR A 66 9.58 9.15 -4.59
C TYR A 66 10.75 9.61 -3.71
N GLY A 67 10.88 10.92 -3.54
CA GLY A 67 12.01 11.54 -2.82
C GLY A 67 11.64 12.20 -1.48
N LYS A 68 10.40 12.03 -0.99
CA LYS A 68 9.95 12.59 0.30
C LYS A 68 9.99 11.52 1.39
N ASP A 69 9.76 11.92 2.63
CA ASP A 69 9.67 11.00 3.76
C ASP A 69 8.41 10.13 3.69
N ILE A 70 8.53 8.87 4.12
CA ILE A 70 7.41 7.95 4.28
C ILE A 70 6.79 8.19 5.65
N GLU A 71 5.46 8.33 5.69
CA GLU A 71 4.72 8.38 6.95
C GLU A 71 4.46 7.00 7.51
N TRP A 72 4.70 6.82 8.80
CA TRP A 72 4.52 5.55 9.50
C TRP A 72 3.29 5.60 10.41
N LYS A 73 2.35 4.67 10.24
CA LYS A 73 1.12 4.59 11.05
C LYS A 73 0.98 3.19 11.66
N GLU A 74 0.98 3.10 12.99
CA GLU A 74 0.77 1.82 13.69
C GLU A 74 -0.60 1.21 13.38
N SER A 75 -1.62 2.05 13.18
CA SER A 75 -2.95 1.62 12.72
C SER A 75 -2.91 0.87 11.38
N PHE A 76 -1.86 1.02 10.57
CA PHE A 76 -1.76 0.27 9.32
C PHE A 76 -1.26 -1.17 9.54
N TYR A 77 -0.75 -1.50 10.74
CA TYR A 77 -0.37 -2.87 11.11
C TYR A 77 -1.55 -3.72 11.60
N PHE A 78 -2.40 -3.14 12.47
CA PHE A 78 -3.48 -3.86 13.15
C PHE A 78 -4.86 -3.21 13.04
N GLY A 79 -4.95 -2.01 12.47
CA GLY A 79 -6.20 -1.26 12.36
C GLY A 79 -7.17 -1.87 11.37
N TYR A 80 -8.43 -1.55 11.59
CA TYR A 80 -9.53 -1.94 10.74
C TYR A 80 -9.85 -0.82 9.74
N TYR A 81 -10.88 -1.03 8.93
CA TYR A 81 -11.27 -0.09 7.89
C TYR A 81 -11.42 1.36 8.39
N LYS A 82 -12.02 1.57 9.57
CA LYS A 82 -12.32 2.92 10.08
C LYS A 82 -11.05 3.71 10.38
N GLU A 83 -10.06 3.10 11.03
CA GLU A 83 -8.81 3.77 11.38
C GLU A 83 -7.97 4.11 10.13
N ILE A 84 -8.04 3.26 9.10
CA ILE A 84 -7.41 3.57 7.80
C ILE A 84 -8.15 4.70 7.11
N LEU A 85 -9.49 4.66 7.07
CA LEU A 85 -10.30 5.72 6.47
C LEU A 85 -10.09 7.06 7.17
N GLU A 86 -10.10 7.09 8.51
CA GLU A 86 -9.79 8.29 9.29
C GLU A 86 -8.41 8.85 8.96
N THR A 87 -7.41 7.99 8.75
CA THR A 87 -6.08 8.45 8.31
C THR A 87 -6.16 9.08 6.92
N LEU A 88 -6.88 8.46 5.98
CA LEU A 88 -7.05 8.99 4.62
C LEU A 88 -7.82 10.32 4.61
N ASN A 89 -8.86 10.44 5.43
CA ASN A 89 -9.70 11.64 5.50
C ASN A 89 -8.99 12.86 6.11
N ASN A 90 -7.81 12.67 6.70
CA ASN A 90 -6.96 13.74 7.24
C ASN A 90 -5.79 14.11 6.32
N ILE A 91 -5.74 13.56 5.10
CA ILE A 91 -4.71 13.91 4.12
C ILE A 91 -5.01 15.30 3.53
N ASP A 92 -3.95 16.07 3.29
CA ASP A 92 -4.03 17.37 2.63
C ASP A 92 -4.37 17.22 1.14
N ASP A 93 -5.31 18.02 0.64
CA ASP A 93 -5.80 17.96 -0.76
C ASP A 93 -4.73 18.33 -1.81
N ASN A 94 -3.56 18.82 -1.39
CA ASN A 94 -2.41 18.99 -2.28
C ASN A 94 -1.76 17.65 -2.70
N ALA A 95 -2.08 16.54 -2.02
CA ALA A 95 -1.61 15.21 -2.40
C ALA A 95 -2.59 14.57 -3.41
N GLY A 96 -2.23 14.56 -4.70
CA GLY A 96 -3.06 13.97 -5.75
C GLY A 96 -2.99 12.44 -5.78
N ILE A 97 -1.81 11.85 -5.54
CA ILE A 97 -1.62 10.40 -5.51
C ILE A 97 -1.10 9.97 -4.15
N VAL A 98 -1.90 9.20 -3.42
CA VAL A 98 -1.50 8.61 -2.13
C VAL A 98 -1.29 7.11 -2.29
N MET A 99 -0.12 6.63 -1.88
CA MET A 99 0.14 5.20 -1.74
C MET A 99 0.09 4.77 -0.29
N ILE A 100 -0.81 3.83 0.02
CA ILE A 100 -0.84 3.16 1.33
C ILE A 100 -0.30 1.73 1.27
N VAL A 101 0.53 1.34 2.23
CA VAL A 101 1.14 0.00 2.32
C VAL A 101 0.83 -0.67 3.65
N GLY A 102 0.18 -1.84 3.62
CA GLY A 102 -0.16 -2.58 4.83
C GLY A 102 -0.50 -4.05 4.58
N HIS A 103 -1.45 -4.58 5.34
CA HIS A 103 -1.65 -6.03 5.51
C HIS A 103 -3.08 -6.48 5.19
N ASN A 104 -3.20 -7.77 4.84
CA ASN A 104 -4.51 -8.42 4.81
C ASN A 104 -4.88 -8.91 6.22
N PRO A 105 -6.19 -9.02 6.52
CA PRO A 105 -7.33 -8.88 5.61
C PRO A 105 -7.76 -7.42 5.31
N THR A 106 -7.29 -6.45 6.10
CA THR A 106 -7.73 -5.04 6.01
C THR A 106 -7.59 -4.47 4.60
N TRP A 107 -6.51 -4.73 3.88
CA TRP A 107 -6.33 -4.18 2.52
C TRP A 107 -7.32 -4.72 1.49
N SER A 108 -7.64 -6.02 1.50
CA SER A 108 -8.70 -6.56 0.64
C SER A 108 -10.06 -5.93 0.97
N SER A 109 -10.40 -5.86 2.26
CA SER A 109 -11.66 -5.26 2.72
C SER A 109 -11.73 -3.76 2.40
N LEU A 110 -10.63 -3.02 2.55
CA LEU A 110 -10.56 -1.60 2.21
C LEU A 110 -10.86 -1.36 0.73
N THR A 111 -10.28 -2.15 -0.17
CA THR A 111 -10.57 -2.02 -1.61
C THR A 111 -12.04 -2.30 -1.93
N GLU A 112 -12.63 -3.31 -1.29
CA GLU A 112 -14.05 -3.63 -1.45
C GLU A 112 -14.94 -2.50 -0.94
N ARG A 113 -14.67 -1.99 0.26
CA ARG A 113 -15.49 -0.96 0.88
C ARG A 113 -15.38 0.38 0.16
N LEU A 114 -14.20 0.76 -0.34
CA LEU A 114 -14.03 2.01 -1.08
C LEU A 114 -14.61 1.94 -2.49
N SER A 115 -14.54 0.79 -3.18
CA SER A 115 -14.90 0.70 -4.61
C SER A 115 -16.10 -0.19 -4.93
N GLY A 116 -16.75 -0.78 -3.94
CA GLY A 116 -17.81 -1.78 -4.11
C GLY A 116 -17.36 -3.09 -4.76
N LYS A 117 -16.05 -3.34 -4.89
CA LYS A 117 -15.51 -4.49 -5.61
C LYS A 117 -14.41 -5.19 -4.81
N TYR A 118 -14.61 -6.46 -4.54
CA TYR A 118 -13.62 -7.26 -3.83
C TYR A 118 -12.39 -7.57 -4.70
N PHE A 119 -11.21 -7.31 -4.12
CA PHE A 119 -9.93 -7.76 -4.66
C PHE A 119 -9.17 -8.56 -3.62
N ASP A 120 -8.78 -9.79 -3.96
CA ASP A 120 -7.83 -10.55 -3.15
C ASP A 120 -6.43 -9.91 -3.27
N MET A 121 -6.07 -9.06 -2.32
CA MET A 121 -4.78 -8.39 -2.28
C MET A 121 -3.65 -9.38 -1.95
N LYS A 122 -3.03 -9.96 -2.99
CA LYS A 122 -1.84 -10.81 -2.81
C LYS A 122 -0.61 -9.96 -2.49
N THR A 123 0.44 -10.60 -1.98
CA THR A 123 1.68 -9.91 -1.59
C THR A 123 2.27 -9.10 -2.74
N ALA A 124 2.64 -7.86 -2.47
CA ALA A 124 3.11 -6.86 -3.43
C ALA A 124 2.12 -6.42 -4.52
N ASN A 125 0.84 -6.81 -4.44
CA ASN A 125 -0.15 -6.31 -5.40
C ASN A 125 -0.59 -4.88 -5.05
N VAL A 126 -0.91 -4.11 -6.08
CA VAL A 126 -1.41 -2.73 -5.99
C VAL A 126 -2.79 -2.68 -6.64
N CYS A 127 -3.78 -2.19 -5.90
CA CYS A 127 -5.08 -1.79 -6.45
C CYS A 127 -5.06 -0.27 -6.56
N ILE A 128 -5.43 0.25 -7.72
CA ILE A 128 -5.51 1.68 -7.99
C ILE A 128 -6.98 2.07 -8.06
N LEU A 129 -7.34 2.98 -7.17
CA LEU A 129 -8.66 3.55 -7.03
C LEU A 129 -8.56 5.06 -7.28
N GLU A 130 -9.61 5.65 -7.82
CA GLU A 130 -9.70 7.08 -8.16
C GLU A 130 -11.04 7.61 -7.69
N PHE A 131 -11.07 8.86 -7.26
CA PHE A 131 -12.29 9.59 -6.94
C PHE A 131 -12.10 11.08 -7.26
N GLU A 132 -13.19 11.82 -7.36
CA GLU A 132 -13.21 13.27 -7.46
C GLU A 132 -13.73 13.83 -6.14
N GLY A 133 -13.10 14.88 -5.61
CA GLY A 133 -13.46 15.47 -4.32
C GLY A 133 -12.25 15.63 -3.40
N SER A 134 -12.53 15.94 -2.14
CA SER A 134 -11.50 16.14 -1.11
C SER A 134 -11.24 14.83 -0.36
N TRP A 135 -10.04 14.65 0.20
CA TRP A 135 -9.73 13.43 0.97
C TRP A 135 -10.68 13.21 2.14
N ASN A 136 -11.16 14.30 2.77
CA ASN A 136 -12.08 14.24 3.89
C ASN A 136 -13.51 13.74 3.54
N GLU A 137 -13.87 13.70 2.25
CA GLU A 137 -15.15 13.18 1.74
C GLU A 137 -15.08 11.68 1.42
N LEU A 138 -13.86 11.11 1.42
CA LEU A 138 -13.65 9.70 1.12
C LEU A 138 -14.48 8.82 2.08
N SER A 139 -15.23 7.91 1.47
CA SER A 139 -16.21 7.09 2.17
C SER A 139 -16.45 5.77 1.42
N GLU A 140 -17.39 4.95 1.90
CA GLU A 140 -17.72 3.69 1.25
C GLU A 140 -18.31 3.90 -0.15
N ASN A 141 -17.92 3.05 -1.10
CA ASN A 141 -18.33 3.10 -2.51
C ASN A 141 -18.06 4.44 -3.21
N TYR A 142 -17.13 5.23 -2.68
CA TYR A 142 -16.80 6.56 -3.21
C TYR A 142 -15.81 6.51 -4.38
N CYS A 143 -15.03 5.43 -4.48
CA CYS A 143 -13.97 5.31 -5.47
C CYS A 143 -14.36 4.45 -6.67
N LYS A 144 -13.90 4.86 -7.85
CA LYS A 144 -13.86 4.05 -9.05
C LYS A 144 -12.60 3.19 -9.06
N PHE A 145 -12.74 1.92 -9.44
CA PHE A 145 -11.60 1.05 -9.74
C PHE A 145 -10.97 1.41 -11.09
N ILE A 146 -9.65 1.61 -11.10
CA ILE A 146 -8.88 1.90 -12.31
C ILE A 146 -8.12 0.67 -12.78
N THR A 147 -7.22 0.14 -11.97
CA THR A 147 -6.42 -1.02 -12.36
C THR A 147 -5.85 -1.80 -11.18
N TYR A 148 -5.37 -3.01 -11.47
CA TYR A 148 -4.78 -3.92 -10.50
C TYR A 148 -3.44 -4.44 -11.02
N ILE A 149 -2.35 -4.04 -10.36
CA ILE A 149 -0.98 -4.40 -10.73
C ILE A 149 -0.53 -5.59 -9.89
N SER A 150 -0.03 -6.61 -10.57
CA SER A 150 0.51 -7.83 -9.95
C SER A 150 1.93 -8.04 -10.45
N PRO A 151 2.94 -8.21 -9.57
CA PRO A 151 4.33 -8.42 -9.97
C PRO A 151 4.55 -9.74 -10.72
N LYS A 152 3.58 -10.67 -10.65
CA LYS A 152 3.57 -11.90 -11.46
C LYS A 152 3.25 -11.65 -12.94
N LYS A 153 2.61 -10.51 -13.26
CA LYS A 153 2.22 -10.10 -14.61
C LYS A 153 3.16 -9.02 -15.18
N LEU A 154 4.22 -8.68 -14.45
CA LEU A 154 5.29 -7.76 -14.82
C LEU A 154 6.58 -8.51 -15.14
#